data_AF-A0A397T540-F1
#
_entry.id   AF-A0A397T540-F1
#
_cell.length_a   1.000
_cell.length_b   1.000
_cell.length_c   1.000
_cell.angle_alpha   90.00
_cell.angle_beta   90.00
_cell.angle_gamma   90.00
#
_symmetry.space_group_name_H-M   'P 1'
#
loop_
_entity.id
_entity.type
_entity.pdbx_description
1 polymer ?
#
loop_
_entity_poly.entity_id
_entity_poly.type
_entity_poly.pdbx_seq_one_letter_code
_entity_poly.pdbx_strand_id
1 'polypeptide(L)'
;MASTTRTYDFRSDESIRLGINPKLPMSEKSYDRRIIILLVITPIWTLLFTIIPVVTKFQGVAADIYRFLEPVVSIPLQYFIMVSSEVFIDSTQGGRQFLFGLSERSFLNIWFLIGAALYAQGAGLHSTAILAKHSIEDVITSHPEIVQQYPVLNDVLYYFQETLEHTIGHYLYATGFLIITWAQLFAYRRQKHDGIDSLKGTLWWITGGILFGLLHAFVAIEFPHGSLVILIYLLIVGIAITLHLYRFKILFTKGRRLVLQSYLIGYTTALVIDLIWIAVVGGFKNRKDTGLLAH
;
A
#
# COMPACT_ATOMS: atom_id res chain seq x y z
N MET A 1 -27.00 35.00 13.45
CA MET A 1 -25.60 34.56 13.25
C MET A 1 -25.46 34.10 11.81
N ALA A 2 -24.82 34.91 10.97
CA ALA A 2 -24.56 34.54 9.58
C ALA A 2 -23.42 33.51 9.54
N SER A 3 -23.72 32.30 9.07
CA SER A 3 -22.71 31.31 8.70
C SER A 3 -21.95 31.84 7.49
N THR A 4 -20.78 32.44 7.71
CA THR A 4 -19.83 32.73 6.64
C THR A 4 -19.29 31.42 6.09
N THR A 5 -19.98 30.87 5.10
CA THR A 5 -19.47 29.79 4.26
C THR A 5 -18.27 30.35 3.52
N ARG A 6 -17.06 30.06 4.00
CA ARG A 6 -15.83 30.39 3.27
C ARG A 6 -15.80 29.52 2.02
N THR A 7 -16.01 30.12 0.86
CA THR A 7 -15.72 29.50 -0.44
C THR A 7 -14.22 29.66 -0.68
N TYR A 8 -13.49 28.55 -0.56
CA TYR A 8 -12.07 28.52 -0.86
C TYR A 8 -11.84 28.18 -2.33
N ASP A 9 -10.77 28.74 -2.84
CA ASP A 9 -10.36 28.60 -4.23
C ASP A 9 -9.42 27.39 -4.32
N PHE A 10 -9.91 26.26 -4.86
CA PHE A 10 -9.18 24.99 -5.06
C PHE A 10 -7.97 25.11 -6.01
N ARG A 11 -7.61 26.32 -6.41
CA ARG A 11 -6.63 26.61 -7.45
C ARG A 11 -5.20 26.34 -6.98
N SER A 12 -4.54 25.41 -7.66
CA SER A 12 -3.12 25.60 -8.00
C SER A 12 -3.03 26.48 -9.27
N ASP A 13 -1.97 27.28 -9.44
CA ASP A 13 -1.76 28.06 -10.68
C ASP A 13 -1.83 27.18 -11.94
N GLU A 14 -1.52 25.89 -11.79
CA GLU A 14 -1.59 24.87 -12.82
C GLU A 14 -3.04 24.47 -13.15
N SER A 15 -3.93 24.33 -12.16
CA SER A 15 -5.37 24.12 -12.39
C SER A 15 -6.06 25.32 -13.05
N ILE A 16 -5.59 26.54 -12.77
CA ILE A 16 -6.03 27.77 -13.47
C ILE A 16 -5.56 27.77 -14.91
N ARG A 17 -4.28 27.48 -15.15
CA ARG A 17 -3.70 27.36 -16.51
C ARG A 17 -4.40 26.31 -17.34
N LEU A 18 -4.83 25.22 -16.69
CA LEU A 18 -5.59 24.19 -17.33
C LEU A 18 -7.07 24.56 -17.46
N GLY A 19 -7.59 25.65 -16.91
CA GLY A 19 -9.01 26.02 -17.06
C GLY A 19 -9.98 25.03 -16.40
N ILE A 20 -9.58 24.48 -15.24
CA ILE A 20 -10.36 23.56 -14.42
C ILE A 20 -11.24 24.38 -13.48
N ASN A 21 -12.54 24.11 -13.41
CA ASN A 21 -13.49 24.96 -12.70
C ASN A 21 -14.41 24.13 -11.79
N PRO A 22 -14.02 23.81 -10.55
CA PRO A 22 -14.82 22.93 -9.72
C PRO A 22 -16.09 23.64 -9.26
N LYS A 23 -17.25 23.14 -9.68
CA LYS A 23 -18.54 23.42 -9.03
C LYS A 23 -18.98 22.16 -8.30
N LEU A 24 -18.77 22.10 -6.99
CA LEU A 24 -19.62 21.39 -6.03
C LEU A 24 -19.27 21.84 -4.59
N PRO A 25 -20.25 22.29 -3.78
CA PRO A 25 -20.00 22.70 -2.40
C PRO A 25 -20.03 21.47 -1.48
N MET A 26 -18.92 20.75 -1.34
CA MET A 26 -18.70 19.98 -0.12
C MET A 26 -17.96 20.87 0.88
N SER A 27 -18.43 20.87 2.13
CA SER A 27 -17.69 21.51 3.23
C SER A 27 -16.32 20.84 3.34
N GLU A 28 -15.25 21.55 2.99
CA GLU A 28 -13.87 21.06 2.89
C GLU A 28 -13.41 20.31 4.15
N LYS A 29 -13.84 20.76 5.33
CA LYS A 29 -13.54 20.11 6.61
C LYS A 29 -14.06 18.66 6.69
N SER A 30 -15.18 18.36 6.05
CA SER A 30 -15.73 16.99 6.01
C SER A 30 -14.96 16.10 5.04
N TYR A 31 -14.38 16.70 4.00
CA TYR A 31 -13.67 16.00 2.95
C TYR A 31 -12.26 15.57 3.38
N ASP A 32 -11.47 16.48 3.94
CA ASP A 32 -10.12 16.18 4.45
C ASP A 32 -10.17 15.13 5.57
N ARG A 33 -11.17 15.25 6.45
CA ARG A 33 -11.41 14.28 7.52
C ARG A 33 -11.67 12.89 6.97
N ARG A 34 -12.44 12.76 5.89
CA ARG A 34 -12.70 11.46 5.24
C ARG A 34 -11.40 10.86 4.71
N ILE A 35 -10.57 11.65 4.04
CA ILE A 35 -9.28 11.16 3.52
C ILE A 35 -8.37 10.71 4.67
N ILE A 36 -8.24 11.49 5.75
CA ILE A 36 -7.45 11.10 6.93
C ILE A 36 -7.95 9.79 7.53
N ILE A 37 -9.27 9.64 7.67
CA ILE A 37 -9.87 8.39 8.18
C ILE A 37 -9.51 7.21 7.28
N LEU A 38 -9.62 7.36 5.96
CA LEU A 38 -9.24 6.31 5.02
C LEU A 38 -7.74 5.97 5.11
N LEU A 39 -6.87 6.98 5.19
CA LEU A 39 -5.41 6.78 5.36
C LEU A 39 -5.02 6.07 6.65
N VAL A 40 -5.90 6.05 7.66
CA VAL A 40 -5.69 5.30 8.91
C VAL A 40 -6.36 3.93 8.86
N ILE A 41 -7.61 3.86 8.43
CA ILE A 41 -8.36 2.60 8.40
C ILE A 41 -7.73 1.61 7.44
N THR A 42 -7.31 2.05 6.24
CA THR A 42 -6.72 1.17 5.24
C THR A 42 -5.51 0.38 5.77
N PRO A 43 -4.44 1.01 6.30
CA PRO A 43 -3.31 0.26 6.85
C PRO A 43 -3.66 -0.52 8.11
N ILE A 44 -4.59 -0.05 8.98
CA ILE A 44 -5.05 -0.86 10.14
C ILE A 44 -5.66 -2.18 9.65
N TRP A 45 -6.47 -2.12 8.60
CA TRP A 45 -7.15 -3.29 8.09
C TRP A 45 -6.18 -4.30 7.51
N THR A 46 -5.24 -3.88 6.67
CA THR A 46 -4.18 -4.78 6.19
C THR A 46 -3.33 -5.32 7.34
N LEU A 47 -2.98 -4.49 8.33
CA LEU A 47 -2.23 -4.96 9.51
C LEU A 47 -3.00 -6.03 10.28
N LEU A 48 -4.30 -5.87 10.50
CA LEU A 48 -5.10 -6.89 11.19
C LEU A 48 -5.11 -8.22 10.44
N PHE A 49 -5.25 -8.19 9.10
CA PHE A 49 -5.18 -9.40 8.30
C PHE A 49 -3.81 -10.08 8.31
N THR A 50 -2.73 -9.30 8.47
CA THR A 50 -1.36 -9.86 8.59
C THR A 50 -1.01 -10.34 10.00
N ILE A 51 -1.41 -9.63 11.05
CA ILE A 51 -1.01 -9.90 12.44
C ILE A 51 -1.85 -11.00 13.07
N ILE A 52 -3.18 -11.00 12.85
CA ILE A 52 -4.09 -11.94 13.53
C ILE A 52 -3.68 -13.40 13.29
N PRO A 53 -3.42 -13.87 12.05
CA PRO A 53 -3.02 -15.27 11.82
C PRO A 53 -1.75 -15.66 12.58
N VAL A 54 -0.82 -14.71 12.74
CA VAL A 54 0.44 -14.91 13.45
C VAL A 54 0.21 -15.02 14.96
N VAL A 55 -0.58 -14.11 15.54
CA VAL A 55 -0.78 -14.03 17.00
C VAL A 55 -1.69 -15.15 17.52
N THR A 56 -2.77 -15.47 16.80
CA THR A 56 -3.74 -16.48 17.26
C THR A 56 -3.34 -17.90 16.89
N LYS A 57 -2.21 -18.08 16.19
CA LYS A 57 -1.77 -19.38 15.64
C LYS A 57 -2.90 -20.09 14.90
N PHE A 58 -3.65 -19.34 14.07
CA PHE A 58 -4.60 -19.96 13.15
C PHE A 58 -3.80 -20.91 12.24
N GLN A 59 -4.14 -22.20 12.25
CA GLN A 59 -3.47 -23.21 11.43
C GLN A 59 -4.42 -23.74 10.36
N GLY A 60 -3.82 -24.22 9.27
CA GLY A 60 -4.53 -24.81 8.14
C GLY A 60 -5.44 -23.84 7.38
N VAL A 61 -6.42 -24.42 6.70
CA VAL A 61 -7.29 -23.75 5.71
C VAL A 61 -7.97 -22.47 6.24
N ALA A 62 -8.31 -22.42 7.53
CA ALA A 62 -8.97 -21.25 8.12
C ALA A 62 -8.05 -20.00 8.15
N ALA A 63 -6.75 -20.19 8.40
CA ALA A 63 -5.76 -19.11 8.37
C ALA A 63 -5.63 -18.54 6.95
N ASP A 64 -5.66 -19.42 5.95
CA ASP A 64 -5.47 -19.07 4.55
C ASP A 64 -6.71 -18.38 3.97
N ILE A 65 -7.93 -18.84 4.32
CA ILE A 65 -9.17 -18.12 4.01
C ILE A 65 -9.14 -16.71 4.61
N TYR A 66 -8.68 -16.58 5.85
CA TYR A 66 -8.60 -15.28 6.51
C TYR A 66 -7.64 -14.33 5.78
N ARG A 67 -6.45 -14.81 5.39
CA ARG A 67 -5.50 -14.02 4.57
C ARG A 67 -6.07 -13.66 3.20
N PHE A 68 -6.83 -14.56 2.58
CA PHE A 68 -7.48 -14.31 1.29
C PHE A 68 -8.55 -13.21 1.36
N LEU A 69 -9.12 -12.91 2.54
CA LEU A 69 -10.04 -11.80 2.72
C LEU A 69 -9.34 -10.43 2.72
N GLU A 70 -8.02 -10.38 2.89
CA GLU A 70 -7.28 -9.11 2.94
C GLU A 70 -7.50 -8.27 1.66
N PRO A 71 -7.25 -8.78 0.44
CA PRO A 71 -7.45 -7.99 -0.78
C PRO A 71 -8.91 -7.62 -1.01
N VAL A 72 -9.85 -8.44 -0.53
CA VAL A 72 -11.30 -8.20 -0.68
C VAL A 72 -11.72 -6.93 0.03
N VAL A 73 -11.05 -6.56 1.13
CA VAL A 73 -11.35 -5.33 1.86
C VAL A 73 -10.33 -4.22 1.62
N SER A 74 -9.04 -4.53 1.55
CA SER A 74 -7.99 -3.54 1.39
C SER A 74 -8.04 -2.86 0.01
N ILE A 75 -8.29 -3.61 -1.08
CA ILE A 75 -8.38 -3.03 -2.43
C ILE A 75 -9.53 -1.99 -2.51
N PRO A 76 -10.77 -2.27 -2.08
CA PRO A 76 -11.82 -1.26 -2.05
C PRO A 76 -11.47 -0.02 -1.22
N LEU A 77 -10.82 -0.19 -0.06
CA LEU A 77 -10.38 0.94 0.76
C LEU A 77 -9.31 1.78 0.07
N GLN A 78 -8.35 1.15 -0.61
CA GLN A 78 -7.36 1.82 -1.44
C GLN A 78 -8.02 2.54 -2.62
N TYR A 79 -9.03 1.94 -3.25
CA TYR A 79 -9.80 2.57 -4.31
C TYR A 79 -10.54 3.80 -3.79
N PHE A 80 -11.15 3.72 -2.60
CA PHE A 80 -11.81 4.86 -1.95
C PHE A 80 -10.87 6.02 -1.65
N ILE A 81 -9.61 5.75 -1.30
CA ILE A 81 -8.58 6.79 -1.21
C ILE A 81 -8.41 7.44 -2.59
N MET A 82 -8.20 6.67 -3.66
CA MET A 82 -7.97 7.21 -5.00
C MET A 82 -9.16 8.03 -5.54
N VAL A 83 -10.37 7.49 -5.50
CA VAL A 83 -11.58 8.16 -6.02
C VAL A 83 -12.05 9.33 -5.15
N SER A 84 -11.48 9.46 -3.96
CA SER A 84 -11.66 10.68 -3.18
C SER A 84 -10.86 11.84 -3.75
N SER A 85 -9.94 11.67 -4.70
CA SER A 85 -9.14 12.79 -5.26
C SER A 85 -9.92 13.74 -6.17
N GLU A 86 -9.36 14.93 -6.41
CA GLU A 86 -9.92 15.96 -7.30
C GLU A 86 -10.22 15.44 -8.71
N VAL A 87 -9.42 14.49 -9.22
CA VAL A 87 -9.57 13.91 -10.57
C VAL A 87 -10.91 13.19 -10.75
N PHE A 88 -11.49 12.69 -9.65
CA PHE A 88 -12.73 11.92 -9.67
C PHE A 88 -13.96 12.73 -9.24
N ILE A 89 -13.75 13.79 -8.45
CA ILE A 89 -14.82 14.63 -7.92
C ILE A 89 -15.14 15.79 -8.86
N ASP A 90 -14.15 16.30 -9.57
CA ASP A 90 -14.34 17.42 -10.47
C ASP A 90 -15.00 16.98 -11.79
N SER A 91 -16.28 17.30 -11.91
CA SER A 91 -17.10 17.04 -13.10
C SER A 91 -16.64 17.83 -14.33
N THR A 92 -15.83 18.88 -14.17
CA THR A 92 -15.32 19.69 -15.29
C THR A 92 -14.13 19.06 -16.02
N GLN A 93 -13.59 17.95 -15.50
CA GLN A 93 -12.60 17.15 -16.22
C GLN A 93 -13.22 16.14 -17.20
N GLY A 94 -14.56 16.04 -17.25
CA GLY A 94 -15.26 15.22 -18.23
C GLY A 94 -14.95 15.67 -19.66
N GLY A 95 -14.15 14.87 -20.38
CA GLY A 95 -13.89 15.06 -21.82
C GLY A 95 -12.46 15.47 -22.20
N ARG A 96 -11.56 15.74 -21.24
CA ARG A 96 -10.16 16.01 -21.58
C ARG A 96 -9.36 14.73 -21.77
N GLN A 97 -8.83 14.57 -22.96
CA GLN A 97 -7.89 13.49 -23.26
C GLN A 97 -6.56 13.75 -22.53
N PHE A 98 -6.05 12.71 -21.90
CA PHE A 98 -4.78 12.67 -21.20
C PHE A 98 -3.80 11.85 -22.02
N LEU A 99 -3.62 10.56 -21.70
CA LEU A 99 -2.68 9.66 -22.34
C LEU A 99 -3.45 8.63 -23.17
N PHE A 100 -2.96 8.32 -24.37
CA PHE A 100 -3.58 7.33 -25.28
C PHE A 100 -5.06 7.61 -25.61
N GLY A 101 -5.46 8.89 -25.64
CA GLY A 101 -6.85 9.29 -25.88
C GLY A 101 -7.82 9.04 -24.70
N LEU A 102 -7.33 8.48 -23.58
CA LEU A 102 -8.12 8.27 -22.37
C LEU A 102 -8.23 9.54 -21.55
N SER A 103 -9.33 9.73 -20.82
CA SER A 103 -9.36 10.74 -19.75
C SER A 103 -8.41 10.36 -18.61
N GLU A 104 -7.92 11.34 -17.85
CA GLU A 104 -7.05 11.09 -16.70
C GLU A 104 -7.71 10.13 -15.68
N ARG A 105 -9.02 10.31 -15.45
CA ARG A 105 -9.84 9.42 -14.62
C ARG A 105 -9.88 8.00 -15.15
N SER A 106 -10.09 7.82 -16.46
CA SER A 106 -10.11 6.50 -17.10
C SER A 106 -8.76 5.81 -17.00
N PHE A 107 -7.68 6.55 -17.26
CA PHE A 107 -6.31 6.05 -17.14
C PHE A 107 -6.02 5.57 -15.71
N LEU A 108 -6.33 6.39 -14.70
CA LEU A 108 -6.14 6.03 -13.28
C LEU A 108 -6.96 4.81 -12.85
N ASN A 109 -8.20 4.68 -13.33
CA ASN A 109 -9.01 3.50 -13.06
C ASN A 109 -8.40 2.23 -13.66
N ILE A 110 -7.97 2.28 -14.93
CA ILE A 110 -7.32 1.14 -15.58
C ILE A 110 -6.02 0.78 -14.85
N TRP A 111 -5.20 1.78 -14.54
CA TRP A 111 -3.94 1.58 -13.84
C TRP A 111 -4.13 0.98 -12.45
N PHE A 112 -5.11 1.49 -11.69
CA PHE A 112 -5.50 0.92 -10.40
C PHE A 112 -5.99 -0.52 -10.54
N LEU A 113 -6.85 -0.81 -11.53
CA LEU A 113 -7.38 -2.16 -11.75
C LEU A 113 -6.29 -3.17 -12.11
N ILE A 114 -5.27 -2.76 -12.88
CA ILE A 114 -4.09 -3.60 -13.14
C ILE A 114 -3.38 -3.91 -11.82
N GLY A 115 -3.11 -2.89 -11.00
CA GLY A 115 -2.49 -3.08 -9.69
C GLY A 115 -3.32 -3.99 -8.77
N ALA A 116 -4.63 -3.77 -8.71
CA ALA A 116 -5.58 -4.58 -7.95
C ALA A 116 -5.61 -6.04 -8.41
N ALA A 117 -5.60 -6.28 -9.73
CA ALA A 117 -5.57 -7.63 -10.29
C ALA A 117 -4.28 -8.36 -9.95
N LEU A 118 -3.12 -7.69 -10.06
CA LEU A 118 -1.82 -8.27 -9.68
C LEU A 118 -1.76 -8.55 -8.18
N TYR A 119 -2.23 -7.61 -7.35
CA TYR A 119 -2.26 -7.75 -5.90
C TYR A 119 -3.14 -8.94 -5.48
N ALA A 120 -4.37 -9.02 -6.00
CA ALA A 120 -5.28 -10.12 -5.70
C ALA A 120 -4.77 -11.48 -6.22
N GLN A 121 -4.16 -11.51 -7.41
CA GLN A 121 -3.54 -12.73 -7.93
C GLN A 121 -2.35 -13.18 -7.08
N GLY A 122 -1.50 -12.26 -6.65
CA GLY A 122 -0.38 -12.57 -5.75
C GLY A 122 -0.86 -13.18 -4.44
N ALA A 123 -1.92 -12.61 -3.84
CA ALA A 123 -2.55 -13.17 -2.64
C ALA A 123 -3.17 -14.56 -2.87
N GLY A 124 -3.81 -14.77 -4.02
CA GLY A 124 -4.35 -16.06 -4.43
C GLY A 124 -3.27 -17.12 -4.60
N LEU A 125 -2.19 -16.81 -5.32
CA LEU A 125 -1.04 -17.71 -5.52
C LEU A 125 -0.36 -18.06 -4.20
N HIS A 126 -0.15 -17.07 -3.32
CA HIS A 126 0.37 -17.29 -1.98
C HIS A 126 -0.51 -18.25 -1.17
N SER A 127 -1.83 -18.04 -1.19
CA SER A 127 -2.78 -18.90 -0.48
C SER A 127 -2.80 -20.32 -1.05
N THR A 128 -2.79 -20.48 -2.37
CA THR A 128 -2.70 -21.78 -3.04
C THR A 128 -1.40 -22.51 -2.68
N ALA A 129 -0.28 -21.79 -2.68
CA ALA A 129 1.01 -22.37 -2.32
C ALA A 129 1.04 -22.86 -0.86
N ILE A 130 0.45 -22.10 0.07
CA ILE A 130 0.35 -22.52 1.47
C ILE A 130 -0.51 -23.77 1.65
N LEU A 131 -1.69 -23.80 1.01
CA LEU A 131 -2.58 -24.98 1.09
C LEU A 131 -1.89 -26.24 0.55
N ALA A 132 -1.20 -26.11 -0.58
CA ALA A 132 -0.47 -27.21 -1.19
C ALA A 132 0.72 -27.66 -0.33
N LYS A 133 1.56 -26.72 0.14
CA LYS A 133 2.76 -27.06 0.94
C LYS A 133 2.39 -27.74 2.24
N HIS A 134 1.41 -27.23 3.01
CA HIS A 134 1.01 -27.84 4.28
C HIS A 134 0.44 -29.24 4.05
N SER A 135 -0.36 -29.43 3.00
CA SER A 135 -0.90 -30.76 2.67
C SER A 135 0.22 -31.76 2.34
N ILE A 136 1.27 -31.32 1.63
CA ILE A 136 2.42 -32.17 1.29
C ILE A 136 3.27 -32.44 2.54
N GLU A 137 3.54 -31.41 3.36
CA GLU A 137 4.26 -31.53 4.62
C GLU A 137 3.58 -32.51 5.59
N ASP A 138 2.25 -32.47 5.70
CA ASP A 138 1.48 -33.39 6.53
C ASP A 138 1.61 -34.85 6.05
N VAL A 139 1.59 -35.07 4.72
CA VAL A 139 1.79 -36.41 4.13
C VAL A 139 3.21 -36.91 4.38
N ILE A 140 4.23 -36.07 4.15
CA ILE A 140 5.64 -36.42 4.38
C ILE A 140 5.88 -36.73 5.86
N THR A 141 5.28 -35.96 6.76
CA THR A 141 5.46 -36.12 8.21
C THR A 141 4.78 -37.40 8.70
N SER A 142 3.61 -37.74 8.17
CA SER A 142 2.87 -38.96 8.54
C SER A 142 3.43 -40.24 7.88
N HIS A 143 4.04 -40.11 6.71
CA HIS A 143 4.56 -41.22 5.90
C HIS A 143 5.96 -40.90 5.34
N PRO A 144 7.00 -40.86 6.18
CA PRO A 144 8.35 -40.45 5.76
C PRO A 144 8.96 -41.37 4.68
N GLU A 145 8.53 -42.63 4.60
CA GLU A 145 8.92 -43.59 3.57
C GLU A 145 8.50 -43.17 2.15
N ILE A 146 7.42 -42.38 2.02
CA ILE A 146 6.93 -41.92 0.72
C ILE A 146 7.97 -41.03 0.04
N VAL A 147 8.75 -40.25 0.79
CA VAL A 147 9.80 -39.40 0.21
C VAL A 147 10.94 -40.24 -0.37
N GLN A 148 11.23 -41.41 0.22
CA GLN A 148 12.24 -42.33 -0.32
C GLN A 148 11.75 -43.01 -1.59
N GLN A 149 10.45 -43.31 -1.67
CA GLN A 149 9.83 -43.95 -2.83
C GLN A 149 9.58 -42.95 -3.98
N TYR A 150 9.25 -41.71 -3.64
CA TYR A 150 8.92 -40.64 -4.58
C TYR A 150 9.67 -39.35 -4.23
N PRO A 151 10.98 -39.26 -4.56
CA PRO A 151 11.78 -38.07 -4.27
C PRO A 151 11.21 -36.77 -4.86
N VAL A 152 10.43 -36.89 -5.95
CA VAL A 152 9.73 -35.78 -6.61
C VAL A 152 8.83 -34.98 -5.64
N LEU A 153 8.35 -35.57 -4.55
CA LEU A 153 7.53 -34.85 -3.58
C LEU A 153 8.30 -33.70 -2.91
N ASN A 154 9.61 -33.85 -2.70
CA ASN A 154 10.45 -32.74 -2.21
C ASN A 154 10.58 -31.64 -3.26
N ASP A 155 10.66 -31.99 -4.55
CA ASP A 155 10.73 -31.01 -5.63
C ASP A 155 9.40 -30.24 -5.75
N VAL A 156 8.26 -30.93 -5.59
CA VAL A 156 6.94 -30.31 -5.58
C VAL A 156 6.78 -29.39 -4.36
N LEU A 157 7.21 -29.85 -3.16
CA LEU A 157 7.19 -29.04 -1.95
C LEU A 157 8.04 -27.77 -2.13
N TYR A 158 9.26 -27.92 -2.62
CA TYR A 158 10.16 -26.81 -2.93
C TYR A 158 9.56 -25.83 -3.95
N TYR A 159 8.92 -26.34 -4.99
CA TYR A 159 8.25 -25.50 -5.99
C TYR A 159 7.15 -24.64 -5.36
N PHE A 160 6.26 -25.23 -4.55
CA PHE A 160 5.19 -24.46 -3.92
C PHE A 160 5.75 -23.42 -2.94
N GLN A 161 6.72 -23.80 -2.11
CA GLN A 161 7.29 -22.92 -1.10
C GLN A 161 8.17 -21.81 -1.69
N GLU A 162 9.19 -22.14 -2.48
CA GLU A 162 10.19 -21.17 -2.91
C GLU A 162 9.80 -20.46 -4.21
N THR A 163 9.21 -21.18 -5.16
CA THR A 163 8.86 -20.60 -6.46
C THR A 163 7.50 -19.92 -6.40
N LEU A 164 6.44 -20.65 -6.03
CA LEU A 164 5.09 -20.12 -6.11
C LEU A 164 4.78 -19.11 -5.00
N GLU A 165 5.08 -19.44 -3.74
CA GLU A 165 4.83 -18.55 -2.60
C GLU A 165 5.85 -17.41 -2.57
N HIS A 166 7.15 -17.73 -2.43
CA HIS A 166 8.17 -16.72 -2.14
C HIS A 166 8.57 -15.88 -3.36
N THR A 167 8.72 -16.48 -4.54
CA THR A 167 9.20 -15.76 -5.72
C THR A 167 8.08 -15.14 -6.54
N ILE A 168 7.04 -15.90 -6.87
CA ILE A 168 5.97 -15.38 -7.74
C ILE A 168 4.92 -14.64 -6.91
N GLY A 169 4.34 -15.29 -5.91
CA GLY A 169 3.23 -14.76 -5.11
C GLY A 169 3.57 -13.43 -4.44
N HIS A 170 4.67 -13.39 -3.69
CA HIS A 170 5.08 -12.17 -2.98
C HIS A 170 5.46 -11.02 -3.90
N TYR A 171 6.22 -11.25 -4.96
CA TYR A 171 6.62 -10.17 -5.87
C TYR A 171 5.43 -9.67 -6.71
N LEU A 172 4.49 -10.55 -7.10
CA LEU A 172 3.28 -10.14 -7.79
C LEU A 172 2.38 -9.30 -6.87
N TYR A 173 2.23 -9.73 -5.62
CA TYR A 173 1.51 -9.00 -4.57
C TYR A 173 2.14 -7.62 -4.32
N ALA A 174 3.45 -7.56 -4.07
CA ALA A 174 4.17 -6.31 -3.87
C ALA A 174 4.03 -5.38 -5.08
N THR A 175 4.25 -5.90 -6.30
CA THR A 175 4.11 -5.12 -7.54
C THR A 175 2.72 -4.54 -7.72
N GLY A 176 1.67 -5.32 -7.42
CA GLY A 176 0.29 -4.83 -7.45
C GLY A 176 0.08 -3.67 -6.47
N PHE A 177 0.60 -3.78 -5.26
CA PHE A 177 0.53 -2.72 -4.25
C PHE A 177 1.27 -1.45 -4.68
N LEU A 178 2.44 -1.61 -5.32
CA LEU A 178 3.23 -0.50 -5.87
C LEU A 178 2.43 0.26 -6.93
N ILE A 179 1.76 -0.45 -7.83
CA ILE A 179 0.94 0.15 -8.89
C ILE A 179 -0.29 0.88 -8.30
N ILE A 180 -0.96 0.29 -7.31
CA ILE A 180 -2.07 0.91 -6.56
C ILE A 180 -1.61 2.22 -5.90
N THR A 181 -0.49 2.16 -5.18
CA THR A 181 0.11 3.30 -4.49
C THR A 181 0.49 4.41 -5.49
N TRP A 182 1.08 4.03 -6.62
CA TRP A 182 1.42 4.99 -7.67
C TRP A 182 0.17 5.67 -8.24
N ALA A 183 -0.92 4.92 -8.46
CA ALA A 183 -2.19 5.48 -8.92
C ALA A 183 -2.70 6.56 -7.95
N GLN A 184 -2.62 6.30 -6.65
CA GLN A 184 -3.01 7.25 -5.61
C GLN A 184 -2.09 8.47 -5.58
N LEU A 185 -0.77 8.28 -5.56
CA LEU A 185 0.19 9.39 -5.61
C LEU A 185 -0.03 10.29 -6.83
N PHE A 186 -0.25 9.67 -7.99
CA PHE A 186 -0.52 10.40 -9.22
C PHE A 186 -1.85 11.15 -9.15
N ALA A 187 -2.92 10.52 -8.66
CA ALA A 187 -4.25 11.13 -8.52
C ALA A 187 -4.21 12.39 -7.63
N TYR A 188 -3.42 12.37 -6.55
CA TYR A 188 -3.30 13.48 -5.61
C TYR A 188 -2.21 14.50 -5.95
N ARG A 189 -1.41 14.29 -7.02
CA ARG A 189 -0.18 15.06 -7.30
C ARG A 189 -0.38 16.59 -7.37
N ARG A 190 -1.56 17.03 -7.82
CA ARG A 190 -1.95 18.43 -7.99
C ARG A 190 -2.89 18.96 -6.91
N GLN A 191 -3.43 18.08 -6.07
CA GLN A 191 -4.45 18.44 -5.09
C GLN A 191 -3.86 19.13 -3.86
N LYS A 192 -4.36 20.33 -3.55
CA LYS A 192 -3.90 21.15 -2.42
C LYS A 192 -5.03 21.27 -1.39
N HIS A 193 -4.66 21.25 -0.12
CA HIS A 193 -5.57 21.41 1.01
C HIS A 193 -5.15 22.65 1.81
N ASP A 194 -6.07 23.22 2.59
CA ASP A 194 -5.81 24.40 3.42
C ASP A 194 -4.77 24.14 4.53
N GLY A 195 -4.65 22.87 4.92
CA GLY A 195 -3.79 22.40 5.99
C GLY A 195 -4.59 21.99 7.23
N ILE A 196 -3.93 21.27 8.13
CA ILE A 196 -4.58 20.66 9.29
C ILE A 196 -4.34 21.53 10.53
N ASP A 197 -5.30 22.35 10.92
CA ASP A 197 -5.15 23.24 12.08
C ASP A 197 -5.26 22.49 13.42
N SER A 198 -6.15 21.50 13.50
CA SER A 198 -6.42 20.80 14.77
C SER A 198 -5.31 19.82 15.16
N LEU A 199 -4.92 19.80 16.44
CA LEU A 199 -3.98 18.80 16.99
C LEU A 199 -4.48 17.38 16.74
N LYS A 200 -5.77 17.11 17.03
CA LYS A 200 -6.39 15.80 16.80
C LYS A 200 -6.26 15.37 15.33
N GLY A 201 -6.60 16.22 14.37
CA GLY A 201 -6.46 15.87 12.95
C GLY A 201 -5.01 15.60 12.56
N THR A 202 -4.06 16.30 13.18
CA THR A 202 -2.62 16.13 12.93
C THR A 202 -2.14 14.77 13.39
N LEU A 203 -2.52 14.38 14.61
CA LEU A 203 -2.15 13.08 15.17
C LEU A 203 -2.70 11.96 14.30
N TRP A 204 -3.99 12.01 13.94
CA TRP A 204 -4.60 11.01 13.06
C TRP A 204 -3.91 10.92 11.70
N TRP A 205 -3.57 12.06 11.11
CA TRP A 205 -2.86 12.12 9.83
C TRP A 205 -1.45 11.51 9.91
N ILE A 206 -0.67 11.87 10.94
CA ILE A 206 0.67 11.30 11.18
C ILE A 206 0.56 9.80 11.48
N THR A 207 -0.40 9.38 12.30
CA THR A 207 -0.65 7.96 12.60
C THR A 207 -0.91 7.17 11.32
N GLY A 208 -1.70 7.68 10.38
CA GLY A 208 -1.94 7.01 9.10
C GLY A 208 -0.65 6.81 8.31
N GLY A 209 0.19 7.86 8.23
CA GLY A 209 1.52 7.77 7.59
C GLY A 209 2.42 6.74 8.28
N ILE A 210 2.53 6.77 9.62
CA ILE A 210 3.35 5.82 10.38
C ILE A 210 2.87 4.38 10.17
N LEU A 211 1.56 4.12 10.26
CA LEU A 211 0.99 2.79 10.07
C LEU A 211 1.28 2.26 8.65
N PHE A 212 1.16 3.11 7.64
CA PHE A 212 1.54 2.77 6.27
C PHE A 212 3.04 2.42 6.16
N GLY A 213 3.91 3.17 6.85
CA GLY A 213 5.35 2.88 6.90
C GLY A 213 5.70 1.58 7.63
N LEU A 214 5.04 1.30 8.76
CA LEU A 214 5.18 0.05 9.51
C LEU A 214 4.81 -1.15 8.64
N LEU A 215 3.71 -1.04 7.88
CA LEU A 215 3.30 -2.08 6.94
C LEU A 215 4.42 -2.38 5.92
N HIS A 216 5.02 -1.37 5.30
CA HIS A 216 6.12 -1.58 4.34
C HIS A 216 7.34 -2.22 4.99
N ALA A 217 7.74 -1.74 6.18
CA ALA A 217 8.92 -2.24 6.86
C ALA A 217 8.75 -3.71 7.30
N PHE A 218 7.62 -4.07 7.91
CA PHE A 218 7.39 -5.44 8.36
C PHE A 218 7.27 -6.43 7.21
N VAL A 219 6.60 -6.02 6.13
CA VAL A 219 6.57 -6.75 4.85
C VAL A 219 8.02 -6.99 4.38
N ALA A 220 8.83 -5.94 4.26
CA ALA A 220 10.20 -6.07 3.78
C ALA A 220 11.10 -6.99 4.62
N ILE A 221 10.92 -6.98 5.94
CA ILE A 221 11.69 -7.82 6.87
C ILE A 221 11.32 -9.30 6.73
N GLU A 222 10.05 -9.62 6.43
CA GLU A 222 9.62 -11.01 6.27
C GLU A 222 10.03 -11.61 4.91
N PHE A 223 10.18 -10.80 3.86
CA PHE A 223 10.41 -11.32 2.50
C PHE A 223 11.88 -11.56 2.16
N PRO A 224 12.20 -12.63 1.40
CA PRO A 224 13.53 -12.82 0.83
C PRO A 224 13.97 -11.60 0.02
N HIS A 225 15.14 -11.05 0.36
CA HIS A 225 15.66 -9.79 -0.21
C HIS A 225 14.71 -8.57 -0.08
N GLY A 226 13.68 -8.65 0.77
CA GLY A 226 12.66 -7.62 0.92
C GLY A 226 13.24 -6.27 1.34
N SER A 227 14.18 -6.25 2.28
CA SER A 227 14.92 -5.04 2.69
C SER A 227 15.66 -4.35 1.53
N LEU A 228 16.27 -5.11 0.62
CA LEU A 228 16.93 -4.50 -0.55
C LEU A 228 15.90 -3.88 -1.50
N VAL A 229 14.83 -4.63 -1.79
CA VAL A 229 13.76 -4.20 -2.71
C VAL A 229 13.06 -2.96 -2.17
N ILE A 230 12.69 -2.96 -0.89
CA ILE A 230 12.02 -1.81 -0.28
C ILE A 230 12.95 -0.61 -0.24
N LEU A 231 14.24 -0.77 0.07
CA LEU A 231 15.19 0.34 0.09
C LEU A 231 15.26 1.04 -1.26
N ILE A 232 15.39 0.27 -2.35
CA ILE A 232 15.40 0.83 -3.71
C ILE A 232 14.09 1.60 -4.00
N TYR A 233 12.95 1.01 -3.66
CA TYR A 233 11.65 1.65 -3.86
C TYR A 233 11.50 2.94 -3.05
N LEU A 234 11.87 2.93 -1.77
CA LEU A 234 11.81 4.08 -0.87
C LEU A 234 12.72 5.21 -1.35
N LEU A 235 13.90 4.88 -1.88
CA LEU A 235 14.80 5.88 -2.46
C LEU A 235 14.18 6.48 -3.72
N ILE A 236 13.70 5.67 -4.66
CA ILE A 236 13.15 6.20 -5.92
C ILE A 236 11.89 7.04 -5.66
N VAL A 237 10.89 6.48 -4.98
CA VAL A 237 9.59 7.14 -4.81
C VAL A 237 9.64 8.20 -3.70
N GLY A 238 10.32 7.92 -2.59
CA GLY A 238 10.49 8.88 -1.50
C GLY A 238 11.26 10.13 -1.95
N ILE A 239 12.33 9.99 -2.73
CA ILE A 239 13.03 11.14 -3.31
C ILE A 239 12.13 11.89 -4.29
N ALA A 240 11.41 11.19 -5.18
CA ALA A 240 10.50 11.84 -6.13
C ALA A 240 9.41 12.68 -5.43
N ILE A 241 8.78 12.13 -4.38
CA ILE A 241 7.79 12.86 -3.58
C ILE A 241 8.45 14.04 -2.85
N THR A 242 9.61 13.83 -2.23
CA THR A 242 10.35 14.88 -1.52
C THR A 242 10.68 16.04 -2.44
N LEU A 243 11.24 15.77 -3.62
CA LEU A 243 11.57 16.77 -4.64
C LEU A 243 10.31 17.49 -5.13
N HIS A 244 9.22 16.78 -5.36
CA HIS A 244 7.94 17.38 -5.75
C HIS A 244 7.43 18.34 -4.68
N LEU A 245 7.35 17.90 -3.42
CA LEU A 245 6.89 18.73 -2.30
C LEU A 245 7.83 19.90 -2.00
N TYR A 246 9.14 19.72 -2.18
CA TYR A 246 10.15 20.77 -2.04
C TYR A 246 10.01 21.83 -3.14
N ARG A 247 9.86 21.42 -4.40
CA ARG A 247 9.65 22.32 -5.56
C ARG A 247 8.48 23.27 -5.34
N PHE A 248 7.39 22.78 -4.74
CA PHE A 248 6.21 23.59 -4.44
C PHE A 248 6.24 24.27 -3.06
N LYS A 249 7.38 24.24 -2.34
CA LYS A 249 7.58 24.88 -1.02
C LYS A 249 6.55 24.47 0.04
N ILE A 250 6.10 23.21 -0.02
CA ILE A 250 5.05 22.68 0.85
C ILE A 250 5.52 21.47 1.67
N LEU A 251 6.77 21.01 1.49
CA LEU A 251 7.35 19.88 2.22
C LEU A 251 7.09 19.94 3.74
N PHE A 252 7.44 21.06 4.38
CA PHE A 252 7.29 21.25 5.83
C PHE A 252 5.96 21.89 6.25
N THR A 253 5.00 22.01 5.33
CA THR A 253 3.68 22.53 5.67
C THR A 253 2.79 21.43 6.24
N LYS A 254 1.85 21.79 7.09
CA LYS A 254 1.03 20.82 7.83
C LYS A 254 -0.18 20.38 7.02
N GLY A 255 -0.05 19.28 6.28
CA GLY A 255 -1.16 18.63 5.56
C GLY A 255 -1.65 19.35 4.31
N ARG A 256 -0.90 20.32 3.75
CA ARG A 256 -1.30 21.00 2.50
C ARG A 256 -1.28 20.08 1.28
N ARG A 257 -0.47 19.01 1.32
CA ARG A 257 -0.52 17.90 0.36
C ARG A 257 -0.79 16.62 1.13
N LEU A 258 -1.96 16.59 1.78
CA LEU A 258 -2.35 15.61 2.79
C LEU A 258 -1.93 14.18 2.44
N VAL A 259 -2.32 13.68 1.25
CA VAL A 259 -1.96 12.32 0.82
C VAL A 259 -0.45 12.19 0.56
N LEU A 260 0.16 13.00 -0.32
CA LEU A 260 1.59 12.86 -0.64
C LEU A 260 2.49 12.96 0.60
N GLN A 261 2.16 13.87 1.52
CA GLN A 261 2.91 14.01 2.77
C GLN A 261 2.67 12.83 3.72
N SER A 262 1.48 12.21 3.72
CA SER A 262 1.25 10.96 4.47
C SER A 262 2.14 9.83 3.95
N TYR A 263 2.23 9.69 2.63
CA TYR A 263 3.08 8.69 1.98
C TYR A 263 4.54 8.96 2.26
N LEU A 264 4.98 10.23 2.25
CA LEU A 264 6.34 10.59 2.63
C LEU A 264 6.65 10.27 4.09
N ILE A 265 5.72 10.53 5.02
CA ILE A 265 5.86 10.14 6.44
C ILE A 265 6.03 8.63 6.53
N GLY A 266 5.21 7.86 5.82
CA GLY A 266 5.29 6.41 5.81
C GLY A 266 6.58 5.88 5.19
N TYR A 267 7.02 6.42 4.05
CA TYR A 267 8.29 6.04 3.45
C TYR A 267 9.49 6.40 4.32
N THR A 268 9.45 7.54 5.02
CA THR A 268 10.49 7.92 5.99
C THR A 268 10.51 6.95 7.16
N THR A 269 9.34 6.57 7.69
CA THR A 269 9.19 5.60 8.77
C THR A 269 9.74 4.23 8.34
N ALA A 270 9.35 3.77 7.15
CA ALA A 270 9.82 2.50 6.61
C ALA A 270 11.34 2.49 6.40
N LEU A 271 11.89 3.58 5.84
CA LEU A 271 13.33 3.73 5.62
C LEU A 271 14.11 3.64 6.92
N VAL A 272 13.67 4.34 7.98
CA VAL A 272 14.35 4.32 9.27
C VAL A 272 14.36 2.91 9.86
N ILE A 273 13.21 2.23 9.84
CA ILE A 273 13.10 0.86 10.39
C ILE A 273 13.95 -0.12 9.58
N ASP A 274 13.90 -0.05 8.25
CA ASP A 274 14.65 -0.94 7.38
C ASP A 274 16.17 -0.74 7.51
N LEU A 275 16.64 0.51 7.64
CA LEU A 275 18.06 0.79 7.93
C LEU A 275 18.50 0.25 9.30
N ILE A 276 17.65 0.37 10.32
CA ILE A 276 17.92 -0.24 11.64
C ILE A 276 18.01 -1.76 11.50
N TRP A 277 17.08 -2.38 10.78
CA TRP A 277 17.08 -3.82 10.54
C TRP A 277 18.38 -4.27 9.85
N ILE A 278 18.73 -3.64 8.71
CA ILE A 278 19.95 -3.94 7.96
C ILE A 278 21.20 -3.84 8.84
N ALA A 279 21.28 -2.80 9.68
CA ALA A 279 22.38 -2.60 10.61
C ALA A 279 22.44 -3.69 11.70
N VAL A 280 21.29 -4.05 12.30
CA VAL A 280 21.19 -5.06 13.37
C VAL A 280 21.54 -6.46 12.85
N VAL A 281 21.08 -6.83 11.65
CA VAL A 281 21.30 -8.17 11.10
C VAL A 281 22.60 -8.29 10.28
N GLY A 282 23.32 -7.19 10.11
CA GLY A 282 24.59 -7.12 9.41
C GLY A 282 24.49 -7.35 7.90
N GLY A 283 23.41 -6.88 7.25
CA GLY A 283 23.23 -6.99 5.80
C GLY A 283 21.77 -7.09 5.36
N PHE A 284 21.56 -7.48 4.10
CA PHE A 284 20.22 -7.65 3.49
C PHE A 284 19.70 -9.07 3.70
N LYS A 285 19.25 -9.37 4.92
CA LYS A 285 18.71 -10.69 5.29
C LYS A 285 17.25 -10.54 5.72
N ASN A 286 16.43 -11.53 5.42
CA ASN A 286 15.06 -11.59 5.93
C ASN A 286 15.05 -12.17 7.36
N ARG A 287 13.88 -12.15 8.03
CA ARG A 287 13.75 -12.72 9.37
C ARG A 287 14.18 -14.19 9.44
N LYS A 288 13.72 -15.02 8.49
CA LYS A 288 13.98 -16.47 8.47
C LYS A 288 15.48 -16.79 8.41
N ASP A 289 16.23 -16.10 7.54
CA ASP A 289 17.68 -16.29 7.31
C ASP A 289 18.53 -15.89 8.51
N THR A 290 18.01 -14.98 9.35
CA THR A 290 18.74 -14.47 10.52
C THR A 290 18.54 -15.31 11.76
N GLY A 291 17.50 -16.15 11.83
CA GLY A 291 17.09 -16.87 13.04
C GLY A 291 16.62 -15.97 14.19
N LEU A 292 16.67 -14.63 14.03
CA LEU A 292 16.12 -13.67 14.98
C LEU A 292 14.59 -13.71 14.90
N LEU A 293 13.92 -13.81 16.05
CA LEU A 293 12.45 -13.88 16.15
C LEU A 293 11.84 -15.12 15.44
N ALA A 294 12.58 -16.22 15.31
CA ALA A 294 12.11 -17.48 14.71
C ALA A 294 11.27 -18.38 15.65
N HIS A 295 10.68 -17.81 16.70
CA HIS A 295 9.88 -18.53 17.71
C HIS A 295 8.38 -18.41 17.48
#